data_AF-A0A946XRQ7-F1
#
_entry.id   AF-A0A946XRQ7-F1
#
_cell.length_a   1.000
_cell.length_b   1.000
_cell.length_c   1.000
_cell.angle_alpha   90.00
_cell.angle_beta   90.00
_cell.angle_gamma   90.00
#
_symmetry.space_group_name_H-M   'P 1'
#
loop_
_entity.id
_entity.type
_entity.pdbx_description
1 polymer ?
#
loop_
_entity_poly.entity_id
_entity_poly.type
_entity_poly.pdbx_seq_one_letter_code
_entity_poly.pdbx_strand_id
1 'polypeptide(L)'
;QEGKDERSSSQVSQTSNGVLIHELGHIFGMLHDTRDQRNIMMRGYDKLGLMYGLQEARVRPVRFSLAHARMAAASRFFNESFENSDTKPPKIYDFKVSGPPKAGERKIKFSIKMSDNKGLGPFVIMQRGGGQIDAMVGDKDLKGVENYSKEILLECPRPLVGGQPLVYIINVMDVNGNLIQSVTNSVVASD
;
A
#
# COMPACT_ATOMS: atom_id res chain seq x y z
N GLN A 1 15.27 36.65 -13.03
CA GLN A 1 14.71 36.79 -11.68
C GLN A 1 13.65 35.73 -11.53
N GLU A 2 13.97 34.68 -10.79
CA GLU A 2 13.06 33.56 -10.52
C GLU A 2 12.00 34.00 -9.52
N GLY A 3 10.73 33.98 -9.93
CA GLY A 3 9.60 34.15 -9.04
C GLY A 3 9.52 32.94 -8.12
N LYS A 4 9.90 33.12 -6.86
CA LYS A 4 9.56 32.19 -5.78
C LYS A 4 8.04 32.28 -5.58
N ASP A 5 7.33 31.22 -5.94
CA ASP A 5 5.97 30.97 -5.48
C ASP A 5 5.99 30.85 -3.94
N GLU A 6 5.85 31.97 -3.24
CA GLU A 6 5.61 31.99 -1.79
C GLU A 6 4.21 31.43 -1.54
N ARG A 7 4.14 30.14 -1.16
CA ARG A 7 2.90 29.52 -0.69
C ARG A 7 2.40 30.27 0.53
N SER A 8 1.10 30.56 0.58
CA SER A 8 0.51 31.21 1.74
C SER A 8 0.65 30.33 2.99
N SER A 9 0.73 30.92 4.17
CA SER A 9 0.82 30.18 5.45
C SER A 9 -0.35 29.17 5.62
N SER A 10 -1.54 29.51 5.10
CA SER A 10 -2.70 28.62 5.05
C SER A 10 -2.49 27.41 4.15
N GLN A 11 -1.86 27.56 2.98
CA GLN A 11 -1.51 26.44 2.10
C GLN A 11 -0.44 25.53 2.71
N VAL A 12 0.55 26.12 3.41
CA VAL A 12 1.57 25.37 4.15
C VAL A 12 0.93 24.53 5.25
N SER A 13 0.08 25.13 6.08
CA SER A 13 -0.64 24.41 7.16
C SER A 13 -1.51 23.26 6.64
N GLN A 14 -2.22 23.45 5.52
CA GLN A 14 -3.03 22.39 4.92
C GLN A 14 -2.20 21.25 4.32
N THR A 15 -1.05 21.57 3.73
CA THR A 15 -0.10 20.55 3.25
C THR A 15 0.47 19.76 4.43
N SER A 16 0.83 20.43 5.53
CA SER A 16 1.32 19.77 6.76
C SER A 16 0.28 18.83 7.34
N ASN A 17 -0.99 19.23 7.42
CA ASN A 17 -2.08 18.35 7.88
C ASN A 17 -2.26 17.14 6.96
N GLY A 18 -2.20 17.34 5.64
CA GLY A 18 -2.23 16.25 4.67
C GLY A 18 -1.11 15.24 4.90
N VAL A 19 0.13 15.72 5.08
CA VAL A 19 1.29 14.87 5.34
C VAL A 19 1.09 14.07 6.63
N LEU A 20 0.58 14.68 7.71
CA LEU A 20 0.29 13.95 8.94
C LEU A 20 -0.69 12.80 8.73
N ILE A 21 -1.74 13.00 7.93
CA ILE A 21 -2.70 11.92 7.60
C ILE A 21 -2.04 10.84 6.73
N HIS A 22 -1.13 11.22 5.82
CA HIS A 22 -0.34 10.26 5.04
C HIS A 22 0.53 9.38 5.94
N GLU A 23 1.29 9.99 6.84
CA GLU A 23 2.14 9.26 7.80
C GLU A 23 1.31 8.39 8.76
N LEU A 24 0.13 8.88 9.18
CA LEU A 24 -0.80 8.08 9.97
C LEU A 24 -1.31 6.86 9.19
N GLY A 25 -1.48 6.98 7.87
CA GLY A 25 -1.78 5.85 7.00
C GLY A 25 -0.69 4.77 7.07
N HIS A 26 0.59 5.14 7.07
CA HIS A 26 1.70 4.20 7.24
C HIS A 26 1.64 3.45 8.58
N ILE A 27 1.25 4.13 9.66
CA ILE A 27 1.03 3.49 10.98
C ILE A 27 -0.07 2.41 10.89
N PHE A 28 -1.11 2.63 10.09
CA PHE A 28 -2.16 1.65 9.82
C PHE A 28 -1.79 0.60 8.76
N GLY A 29 -0.51 0.48 8.42
CA GLY A 29 -0.01 -0.50 7.46
C GLY A 29 -0.27 -0.15 6.00
N MET A 30 -0.74 1.06 5.70
CA MET A 30 -0.97 1.48 4.33
C MET A 30 0.37 1.79 3.64
N LEU A 31 0.63 1.15 2.51
CA LEU A 31 1.80 1.44 1.67
C LEU A 31 1.46 2.51 0.62
N HIS A 32 2.45 3.12 -0.03
CA HIS A 32 2.18 4.08 -1.10
C HIS A 32 1.30 3.47 -2.21
N ASP A 33 0.31 4.22 -2.68
CA ASP A 33 -0.58 3.79 -3.77
C ASP A 33 -0.59 4.79 -4.91
N THR A 34 0.35 4.58 -5.83
CA THR A 34 0.62 5.48 -6.95
C THR A 34 -0.37 5.35 -8.12
N ARG A 35 -1.40 4.52 -7.98
CA ARG A 35 -2.39 4.25 -9.04
C ARG A 35 -3.33 5.42 -9.32
N ASP A 36 -3.49 6.34 -8.36
CA ASP A 36 -4.23 7.59 -8.55
C ASP A 36 -3.61 8.72 -7.70
N GLN A 37 -3.35 9.87 -8.34
CA GLN A 37 -2.76 11.05 -7.70
C GLN A 37 -3.59 11.61 -6.54
N ARG A 38 -4.89 11.34 -6.50
CA ARG A 38 -5.80 11.74 -5.42
C ARG A 38 -5.69 10.84 -4.19
N ASN A 39 -5.05 9.69 -4.30
CA ASN A 39 -4.87 8.81 -3.14
C ASN A 39 -4.06 9.56 -2.08
N ILE A 40 -4.54 9.54 -0.83
CA ILE A 40 -3.84 10.17 0.30
C ILE A 40 -2.44 9.59 0.48
N MET A 41 -2.26 8.29 0.21
CA MET A 41 -0.99 7.57 0.19
C MET A 41 -0.16 7.78 -1.10
N MET A 42 -0.41 8.84 -1.85
CA MET A 42 0.42 9.27 -2.98
C MET A 42 0.64 10.79 -2.97
N ARG A 43 -0.18 11.57 -3.66
CA ARG A 43 -0.11 13.04 -3.71
C ARG A 43 -1.41 13.70 -3.28
N GLY A 44 -2.41 12.91 -2.87
CA GLY A 44 -3.68 13.41 -2.37
C GLY A 44 -3.48 14.29 -1.14
N TYR A 45 -2.46 14.03 -0.33
CA TYR A 45 -2.16 14.82 0.86
C TYR A 45 -1.93 16.32 0.57
N ASP A 46 -1.37 16.68 -0.59
CA ASP A 46 -1.19 18.09 -1.00
C ASP A 46 -2.52 18.83 -1.11
N LYS A 47 -3.61 18.09 -1.32
CA LYS A 47 -4.94 18.62 -1.62
C LYS A 47 -5.94 18.40 -0.49
N LEU A 48 -5.51 17.91 0.68
CA LEU A 48 -6.43 17.61 1.78
C LEU A 48 -7.24 18.85 2.22
N GLY A 49 -6.61 20.02 2.23
CA GLY A 49 -7.30 21.27 2.58
C GLY A 49 -8.47 21.64 1.66
N LEU A 50 -8.46 21.17 0.41
CA LEU A 50 -9.57 21.38 -0.54
C LEU A 50 -10.83 20.58 -0.17
N MET A 51 -10.72 19.59 0.72
CA MET A 51 -11.88 18.82 1.20
C MET A 51 -12.78 19.64 2.14
N TYR A 52 -12.30 20.75 2.71
CA TYR A 52 -13.07 21.59 3.63
C TYR A 52 -13.95 22.64 2.92
N GLY A 53 -13.75 22.85 1.61
CA GLY A 53 -14.59 23.72 0.79
C GLY A 53 -15.72 22.93 0.12
N LEU A 54 -16.97 23.40 0.22
CA LEU A 54 -18.14 22.66 -0.27
C LEU A 54 -18.15 22.48 -1.80
N GLN A 55 -17.58 23.41 -2.56
CA GLN A 55 -17.50 23.31 -4.02
C GLN A 55 -16.34 22.38 -4.43
N GLU A 56 -15.19 22.56 -3.82
CA GLU A 56 -13.95 21.82 -4.08
C GLU A 56 -14.10 20.35 -3.69
N ALA A 57 -14.77 20.06 -2.57
CA ALA A 57 -15.01 18.68 -2.13
C ALA A 57 -15.83 17.85 -3.14
N ARG A 58 -16.67 18.48 -3.97
CA ARG A 58 -17.50 17.78 -4.97
C ARG A 58 -16.68 17.03 -6.00
N VAL A 59 -15.48 17.52 -6.34
CA VAL A 59 -14.57 16.85 -7.28
C VAL A 59 -13.71 15.77 -6.62
N ARG A 60 -13.89 15.54 -5.31
CA ARG A 60 -13.17 14.54 -4.50
C ARG A 60 -11.65 14.63 -4.70
N PRO A 61 -11.03 15.76 -4.35
CA PRO A 61 -9.61 16.03 -4.61
C PRO A 61 -8.68 15.06 -3.88
N VAL A 62 -9.16 14.42 -2.79
CA VAL A 62 -8.44 13.41 -2.01
C VAL A 62 -9.34 12.21 -1.77
N ARG A 63 -8.75 11.01 -1.74
CA ARG A 63 -9.45 9.77 -1.41
C ARG A 63 -8.54 8.72 -0.79
N PHE A 64 -9.14 7.71 -0.18
CA PHE A 64 -8.50 6.42 0.04
C PHE A 64 -8.70 5.54 -1.21
N SER A 65 -7.72 4.70 -1.53
CA SER A 65 -7.95 3.61 -2.47
C SER A 65 -8.82 2.52 -1.81
N LEU A 66 -9.43 1.65 -2.63
CA LEU A 66 -10.21 0.54 -2.09
C LEU A 66 -9.37 -0.40 -1.20
N ALA A 67 -8.10 -0.61 -1.56
CA ALA A 67 -7.16 -1.42 -0.80
C ALA A 67 -6.94 -0.83 0.61
N HIS A 68 -6.64 0.46 0.68
CA HIS A 68 -6.44 1.16 1.95
C HIS A 68 -7.72 1.31 2.76
N ALA A 69 -8.87 1.50 2.11
CA ALA A 69 -10.16 1.52 2.79
C ALA A 69 -10.46 0.17 3.49
N ARG A 70 -10.07 -0.95 2.87
CA ARG A 70 -10.17 -2.28 3.51
C ARG A 70 -9.22 -2.42 4.69
N MET A 71 -7.97 -1.97 4.56
CA MET A 71 -7.02 -1.98 5.68
C MET A 71 -7.51 -1.11 6.85
N ALA A 72 -8.05 0.07 6.56
CA ALA A 72 -8.68 0.91 7.57
C ALA A 72 -9.85 0.17 8.24
N ALA A 73 -10.75 -0.45 7.47
CA ALA A 73 -11.89 -1.17 8.01
C ALA A 73 -11.53 -2.38 8.89
N ALA A 74 -10.38 -3.01 8.66
CA ALA A 74 -9.87 -4.10 9.51
C ALA A 74 -9.09 -3.60 10.74
N SER A 75 -8.61 -2.35 10.73
CA SER A 75 -7.84 -1.77 11.82
C SER A 75 -8.66 -1.63 13.10
N ARG A 76 -8.06 -1.91 14.26
CA ARG A 76 -8.68 -1.78 15.60
C ARG A 76 -9.20 -0.38 15.92
N PHE A 77 -8.68 0.62 15.22
CA PHE A 77 -9.04 2.01 15.46
C PHE A 77 -10.31 2.44 14.71
N PHE A 78 -10.74 1.67 13.71
CA PHE A 78 -11.93 1.96 12.90
C PHE A 78 -12.92 0.80 12.83
N ASN A 79 -12.50 -0.42 13.18
CA ASN A 79 -13.38 -1.57 13.27
C ASN A 79 -14.16 -1.51 14.60
N GLU A 80 -15.49 -1.41 14.52
CA GLU A 80 -16.36 -1.46 15.70
C GLU A 80 -16.58 -2.88 16.23
N SER A 81 -16.24 -3.89 15.42
CA SER A 81 -16.47 -5.32 15.68
C SER A 81 -15.16 -6.10 15.57
N PHE A 82 -14.33 -6.02 16.60
CA PHE A 82 -13.10 -6.81 16.73
C PHE A 82 -12.98 -7.49 18.09
N GLU A 83 -12.26 -8.61 18.12
CA GLU A 83 -11.98 -9.34 19.36
C GLU A 83 -10.76 -8.74 20.08
N ASN A 84 -11.01 -7.98 21.16
CA ASN A 84 -9.95 -7.40 21.99
C ASN A 84 -8.93 -8.42 22.54
N SER A 85 -9.36 -9.67 22.76
CA SER A 85 -8.51 -10.74 23.28
C SER A 85 -7.57 -11.32 22.23
N ASP A 86 -7.86 -11.11 20.95
CA ASP A 86 -6.94 -11.53 19.90
C ASP A 86 -5.72 -10.60 19.91
N THR A 87 -4.53 -11.17 19.95
CA THR A 87 -3.26 -10.41 20.04
C THR A 87 -2.18 -11.02 19.15
N LYS A 88 -2.56 -12.02 18.34
CA LYS A 88 -1.65 -12.76 17.50
C LYS A 88 -1.73 -12.21 16.09
N PRO A 89 -0.64 -11.69 15.52
CA PRO A 89 -0.64 -11.27 14.14
C PRO A 89 -0.65 -12.48 13.18
N PRO A 90 -1.04 -12.24 11.91
CA PRO A 90 -0.86 -13.22 10.85
C PRO A 90 0.57 -13.74 10.76
N LYS A 91 0.73 -14.93 10.21
CA LYS A 91 2.02 -15.54 9.86
C LYS A 91 2.18 -15.59 8.36
N ILE A 92 3.28 -15.05 7.84
CA ILE A 92 3.68 -15.18 6.44
C ILE A 92 4.77 -16.24 6.36
N TYR A 93 4.45 -17.38 5.76
CA TYR A 93 5.38 -18.50 5.57
C TYR A 93 6.15 -18.40 4.26
N ASP A 94 5.50 -17.87 3.22
CA ASP A 94 6.10 -17.69 1.91
C ASP A 94 5.65 -16.36 1.32
N PHE A 95 6.62 -15.57 0.88
CA PHE A 95 6.44 -14.38 0.07
C PHE A 95 7.71 -14.23 -0.76
N LYS A 96 7.69 -14.80 -1.96
CA LYS A 96 8.87 -14.82 -2.83
C LYS A 96 8.48 -14.82 -4.29
N VAL A 97 9.39 -14.33 -5.12
CA VAL A 97 9.25 -14.44 -6.58
C VAL A 97 9.37 -15.91 -6.98
N SER A 98 8.44 -16.43 -7.77
CA SER A 98 8.41 -17.85 -8.18
C SER A 98 9.50 -18.23 -9.19
N GLY A 99 10.16 -17.25 -9.81
CA GLY A 99 11.26 -17.45 -10.76
C GLY A 99 11.97 -16.12 -11.06
N PRO A 100 13.17 -16.13 -11.66
CA PRO A 100 13.90 -14.90 -11.94
C PRO A 100 13.11 -14.04 -12.94
N PRO A 101 12.75 -12.79 -12.61
CA PRO A 101 12.08 -11.90 -13.53
C PRO A 101 13.04 -11.50 -14.66
N LYS A 102 12.52 -11.34 -15.88
CA LYS A 102 13.34 -11.01 -17.06
C LYS A 102 13.24 -9.54 -17.45
N ALA A 103 14.26 -9.05 -18.15
CA ALA A 103 14.22 -7.72 -18.75
C ALA A 103 13.01 -7.59 -19.70
N GLY A 104 12.37 -6.42 -19.71
CA GLY A 104 11.19 -6.12 -20.51
C GLY A 104 9.88 -6.69 -19.96
N GLU A 105 9.90 -7.63 -19.01
CA GLU A 105 8.68 -8.14 -18.39
C GLU A 105 7.97 -7.05 -17.58
N ARG A 106 6.65 -7.17 -17.49
CA ARG A 106 5.81 -6.34 -16.61
C ARG A 106 5.04 -7.16 -15.59
N LYS A 107 5.09 -8.49 -15.69
CA LYS A 107 4.27 -9.39 -14.89
C LYS A 107 5.16 -10.38 -14.18
N ILE A 108 5.08 -10.39 -12.86
CA ILE A 108 5.95 -11.20 -12.01
C ILE A 108 5.07 -12.13 -11.18
N LYS A 109 5.44 -13.41 -11.14
CA LYS A 109 4.76 -14.41 -10.32
C LYS A 109 5.33 -14.42 -8.92
N PHE A 110 4.46 -14.42 -7.93
CA PHE A 110 4.81 -14.56 -6.52
C PHE A 110 4.12 -15.78 -5.93
N SER A 111 4.89 -16.57 -5.16
CA SER A 111 4.34 -17.54 -4.23
C SER A 111 4.03 -16.85 -2.92
N ILE A 112 2.78 -16.99 -2.47
CA ILE A 112 2.32 -16.47 -1.19
C ILE A 112 1.71 -17.61 -0.37
N LYS A 113 2.20 -17.77 0.86
CA LYS A 113 1.63 -18.67 1.87
C LYS A 113 1.56 -17.95 3.20
N MET A 114 0.37 -17.85 3.77
CA MET A 114 0.13 -17.19 5.05
C MET A 114 -1.04 -17.85 5.80
N SER A 115 -1.11 -17.64 7.10
CA SER A 115 -2.24 -18.06 7.94
C SER A 115 -2.49 -17.08 9.07
N ASP A 116 -3.68 -17.17 9.67
CA ASP A 116 -4.03 -16.47 10.90
C ASP A 116 -4.99 -17.32 11.76
N ASN A 117 -4.97 -17.13 13.08
CA ASN A 117 -5.80 -17.91 14.02
C ASN A 117 -7.26 -17.44 14.14
N LYS A 118 -7.58 -16.22 13.71
CA LYS A 118 -8.95 -15.68 13.68
C LYS A 118 -9.44 -15.37 12.27
N GLY A 119 -8.52 -15.28 11.31
CA GLY A 119 -8.82 -15.16 9.90
C GLY A 119 -8.04 -14.02 9.27
N LEU A 120 -7.58 -14.23 8.05
CA LEU A 120 -6.84 -13.23 7.30
C LEU A 120 -7.76 -12.14 6.75
N GLY A 121 -7.39 -10.89 6.99
CA GLY A 121 -8.03 -9.71 6.42
C GLY A 121 -7.36 -9.29 5.10
N PRO A 122 -7.29 -7.98 4.80
CA PRO A 122 -6.70 -7.50 3.57
C PRO A 122 -5.17 -7.54 3.60
N PHE A 123 -4.57 -7.67 2.42
CA PHE A 123 -3.16 -7.41 2.20
C PHE A 123 -2.93 -6.43 1.05
N VAL A 124 -1.78 -5.75 1.10
CA VAL A 124 -1.25 -4.91 0.01
C VAL A 124 0.20 -5.27 -0.26
N ILE A 125 0.63 -5.12 -1.51
CA ILE A 125 1.99 -5.39 -1.97
C ILE A 125 2.51 -4.16 -2.70
N MET A 126 3.67 -3.68 -2.28
CA MET A 126 4.38 -2.56 -2.88
C MET A 126 5.69 -3.04 -3.50
N GLN A 127 6.01 -2.52 -4.67
CA GLN A 127 7.33 -2.57 -5.26
C GLN A 127 8.11 -1.31 -4.86
N ARG A 128 9.28 -1.49 -4.27
CA ARG A 128 10.25 -0.44 -3.94
C ARG A 128 11.47 -0.54 -4.85
N GLY A 129 11.88 0.59 -5.40
CA GLY A 129 13.02 0.69 -6.30
C GLY A 129 12.70 0.31 -7.75
N GLY A 130 13.65 0.56 -8.65
CA GLY A 130 13.52 0.14 -10.05
C GLY A 130 12.93 1.15 -11.02
N GLY A 131 13.46 2.38 -11.05
CA GLY A 131 12.98 3.45 -11.93
C GLY A 131 11.57 3.99 -11.60
N GLN A 132 10.96 3.52 -10.51
CA GLN A 132 9.72 4.00 -9.93
C GLN A 132 9.88 4.07 -8.39
N ILE A 133 9.43 5.19 -7.83
CA ILE A 133 9.30 5.43 -6.40
C ILE A 133 8.12 4.58 -5.91
N ASP A 134 8.35 3.72 -4.91
CA ASP A 134 7.36 3.03 -4.07
C ASP A 134 5.93 2.94 -4.64
N ALA A 135 5.63 1.87 -5.38
CA ALA A 135 4.35 1.69 -6.09
C ALA A 135 3.58 0.46 -5.60
N MET A 136 2.30 0.61 -5.27
CA MET A 136 1.42 -0.53 -5.01
C MET A 136 1.18 -1.33 -6.30
N VAL A 137 1.52 -2.61 -6.27
CA VAL A 137 1.46 -3.55 -7.41
C VAL A 137 0.47 -4.69 -7.18
N GLY A 138 -0.06 -4.84 -5.96
CA GLY A 138 -1.10 -5.82 -5.67
C GLY A 138 -1.85 -5.51 -4.39
N ASP A 139 -3.10 -5.93 -4.33
CA ASP A 139 -3.91 -5.92 -3.11
C ASP A 139 -4.97 -7.02 -3.18
N LYS A 140 -5.43 -7.48 -2.01
CA LYS A 140 -6.53 -8.45 -1.92
C LYS A 140 -7.19 -8.40 -0.57
N ASP A 141 -8.49 -8.61 -0.56
CA ASP A 141 -9.26 -8.94 0.64
C ASP A 141 -9.39 -10.46 0.76
N LEU A 142 -8.89 -11.02 1.87
CA LEU A 142 -8.94 -12.47 2.13
C LEU A 142 -10.19 -12.92 2.89
N LYS A 143 -11.06 -11.98 3.31
CA LYS A 143 -12.40 -12.26 3.84
C LYS A 143 -12.44 -13.28 4.99
N GLY A 144 -11.43 -13.26 5.86
CA GLY A 144 -11.39 -14.08 7.07
C GLY A 144 -10.98 -15.54 6.87
N VAL A 145 -10.42 -15.92 5.71
CA VAL A 145 -9.88 -17.29 5.57
C VAL A 145 -8.69 -17.49 6.51
N GLU A 146 -8.65 -18.63 7.21
CA GLU A 146 -7.55 -18.93 8.14
C GLU A 146 -6.23 -19.22 7.42
N ASN A 147 -6.30 -19.80 6.21
CA ASN A 147 -5.13 -20.21 5.44
C ASN A 147 -5.24 -19.71 4.00
N TYR A 148 -4.17 -19.08 3.51
CA TYR A 148 -4.07 -18.64 2.12
C TYR A 148 -2.75 -19.12 1.51
N SER A 149 -2.85 -19.91 0.44
CA SER A 149 -1.69 -20.35 -0.34
C SER A 149 -2.01 -20.31 -1.82
N LYS A 150 -1.39 -19.37 -2.55
CA LYS A 150 -1.58 -19.20 -3.99
C LYS A 150 -0.34 -18.61 -4.63
N GLU A 151 -0.15 -18.93 -5.91
CA GLU A 151 0.62 -18.08 -6.79
C GLU A 151 -0.24 -16.92 -7.28
N ILE A 152 0.31 -15.71 -7.25
CA ILE A 152 -0.33 -14.51 -7.80
C ILE A 152 0.56 -13.85 -8.83
N LEU A 153 -0.07 -13.16 -9.78
CA LEU A 153 0.62 -12.38 -10.80
C LEU A 153 0.50 -10.90 -10.44
N LEU A 154 1.63 -10.23 -10.25
CA LEU A 154 1.69 -8.79 -9.99
C LEU A 154 2.13 -8.07 -11.25
N GLU A 155 1.50 -6.94 -11.54
CA GLU A 155 1.85 -6.12 -12.70
C GLU A 155 2.65 -4.88 -12.25
N CYS A 156 3.87 -4.78 -12.76
CA CYS A 156 4.74 -3.63 -12.58
C CYS A 156 4.25 -2.44 -13.42
N PRO A 157 4.33 -1.21 -12.88
CA PRO A 157 3.89 -0.01 -13.58
C PRO A 157 4.74 0.30 -14.83
N ARG A 158 5.99 -0.17 -14.86
CA ARG A 158 6.92 -0.04 -15.99
C ARG A 158 7.57 -1.38 -16.31
N PRO A 159 8.02 -1.59 -17.57
CA PRO A 159 8.87 -2.73 -17.91
C PRO A 159 10.12 -2.79 -17.02
N LEU A 160 10.51 -4.00 -16.66
CA LEU A 160 11.71 -4.28 -15.87
C LEU A 160 12.99 -4.07 -16.68
N VAL A 161 14.04 -3.57 -16.05
CA VAL A 161 15.36 -3.36 -16.66
C VAL A 161 16.31 -4.47 -16.18
N GLY A 162 17.11 -5.06 -17.08
CA GLY A 162 18.09 -6.08 -16.72
C GLY A 162 19.07 -5.60 -15.64
N GLY A 163 19.37 -6.46 -14.65
CA GLY A 163 20.23 -6.12 -13.51
C GLY A 163 19.60 -5.22 -12.46
N GLN A 164 18.34 -4.79 -12.64
CA GLN A 164 17.63 -3.94 -11.68
C GLN A 164 17.35 -4.70 -10.38
N PRO A 165 17.72 -4.14 -9.20
CA PRO A 165 17.29 -4.71 -7.93
C PRO A 165 15.78 -4.50 -7.75
N LEU A 166 15.11 -5.54 -7.24
CA LEU A 166 13.70 -5.50 -6.94
C LEU A 166 13.47 -5.78 -5.47
N VAL A 167 12.74 -4.89 -4.81
CA VAL A 167 12.30 -5.05 -3.43
C VAL A 167 10.78 -5.05 -3.42
N TYR A 168 10.17 -6.08 -2.85
CA TYR A 168 8.72 -6.13 -2.65
C TYR A 168 8.42 -6.22 -1.17
N ILE A 169 7.41 -5.47 -0.74
CA ILE A 169 6.94 -5.40 0.63
C ILE A 169 5.48 -5.81 0.63
N ILE A 170 5.11 -6.76 1.48
CA ILE A 170 3.72 -7.14 1.72
C ILE A 170 3.34 -6.76 3.14
N ASN A 171 2.19 -6.09 3.28
CA ASN A 171 1.54 -5.85 4.56
C ASN A 171 0.25 -6.66 4.60
N VAL A 172 0.05 -7.46 5.65
CA VAL A 172 -1.12 -8.31 5.86
C VAL A 172 -1.73 -7.99 7.21
N MET A 173 -3.03 -7.69 7.22
CA MET A 173 -3.81 -7.51 8.44
C MET A 173 -4.73 -8.72 8.64
N ASP A 174 -4.96 -9.16 9.87
CA ASP A 174 -6.06 -10.09 10.19
C ASP A 174 -7.41 -9.36 10.29
N VAL A 175 -8.47 -10.09 10.59
CA VAL A 175 -9.82 -9.55 10.79
C VAL A 175 -9.96 -8.69 12.07
N ASN A 176 -9.01 -8.78 13.00
CA ASN A 176 -9.00 -8.07 14.28
C ASN A 176 -7.94 -6.95 14.33
N GLY A 177 -7.39 -6.56 13.18
CA GLY A 177 -6.46 -5.45 13.03
C GLY A 177 -5.03 -5.71 13.49
N ASN A 178 -4.61 -6.95 13.77
CA ASN A 178 -3.19 -7.24 13.93
C ASN A 178 -2.50 -7.22 12.56
N LEU A 179 -1.33 -6.59 12.50
CA LEU A 179 -0.60 -6.34 11.25
C LEU A 179 0.77 -7.03 11.27
N ILE A 180 1.15 -7.64 10.16
CA ILE A 180 2.51 -8.12 9.91
C ILE A 180 3.00 -7.65 8.55
N GLN A 181 4.32 -7.45 8.43
CA GLN A 181 5.00 -7.12 7.18
C GLN A 181 6.03 -8.21 6.84
N SER A 182 6.20 -8.47 5.54
CA SER A 182 7.34 -9.23 5.03
C SER A 182 7.95 -8.53 3.82
N VAL A 183 9.24 -8.78 3.58
CA VAL A 183 10.00 -8.22 2.46
C VAL A 183 10.65 -9.35 1.69
N THR A 184 10.62 -9.27 0.37
CA THR A 184 11.35 -10.16 -0.51
C THR A 184 12.18 -9.37 -1.51
N ASN A 185 13.36 -9.88 -1.80
CA ASN A 185 14.32 -9.25 -2.69
C ASN A 185 14.57 -10.16 -3.88
N SER A 186 14.77 -9.56 -5.04
CA SER A 186 15.17 -10.25 -6.26
C SER A 186 16.00 -9.32 -7.13
N VAL A 187 16.51 -9.85 -8.23
CA VAL A 187 17.19 -9.09 -9.26
C VAL A 187 16.63 -9.52 -10.60
N VAL A 188 16.38 -8.55 -11.48
CA VAL A 188 15.99 -8.84 -12.86
C VAL A 188 17.18 -9.51 -13.53
N ALA A 189 16.97 -10.69 -14.11
CA ALA A 189 17.99 -11.39 -14.86
C ALA A 189 18.55 -10.46 -15.95
N SER A 190 19.87 -10.33 -15.99
CA SER A 190 20.56 -9.74 -17.13
C SER A 190 20.50 -10.73 -18.28
N ASP A 191 20.12 -10.26 -19.46
CA ASP A 191 20.27 -11.03 -20.70
C ASP A 191 21.75 -11.28 -21.01
#